data_AF-A0A528F501-F1
#
_entry.id   AF-A0A528F501-F1
#
_cell.length_a   1.000
_cell.length_b   1.000
_cell.length_c   1.000
_cell.angle_alpha   90.00
_cell.angle_beta   90.00
_cell.angle_gamma   90.00
#
_symmetry.space_group_name_H-M   'P 1'
#
loop_
_entity.id
_entity.type
_entity.pdbx_description
1 polymer ?
#
loop_
_entity_poly.entity_id
_entity_poly.type
_entity_poly.pdbx_seq_one_letter_code
_entity_poly.pdbx_strand_id
1 'polypeptide(L)' 'PYLAKPYPKSLDRFDFGAAMADGMNAEDGAALLTAFATAAVGKALDLLPHRPKRLVVSGGGRHNPTIMA' A
#
# COMPACT_ATOMS: atom_id res chain seq x y z
N PRO A 1 7.15 -10.40 -10.04
CA PRO A 1 6.99 -9.79 -8.69
C PRO A 1 5.55 -9.31 -8.46
N TYR A 2 5.00 -9.44 -7.24
CA TYR A 2 3.54 -9.29 -6.98
C TYR A 2 2.95 -7.95 -7.47
N LEU A 3 3.63 -6.83 -7.23
CA LEU A 3 3.13 -5.50 -7.56
C LEU A 3 2.82 -5.32 -9.06
N ALA A 4 3.58 -5.98 -9.95
CA ALA A 4 3.38 -5.93 -11.41
C ALA A 4 2.48 -7.05 -11.97
N LYS A 5 2.03 -8.00 -11.14
CA LYS A 5 1.18 -9.12 -11.60
C LYS A 5 -0.19 -8.59 -12.08
N PRO A 6 -0.76 -9.09 -13.19
CA PRO A 6 -2.12 -8.74 -13.63
C PRO A 6 -3.19 -9.26 -12.66
N TYR A 7 -4.40 -8.69 -12.75
CA TYR A 7 -5.58 -9.22 -12.05
C TYR A 7 -6.10 -10.50 -12.74
N PRO A 8 -6.73 -11.44 -12.01
CA PRO A 8 -6.95 -11.44 -10.56
C PRO A 8 -5.71 -11.85 -9.74
N LYS A 9 -5.53 -11.21 -8.59
CA LYS A 9 -4.47 -11.52 -7.61
C LYS A 9 -4.90 -11.17 -6.19
N SER A 10 -4.35 -11.86 -5.20
CA SER A 10 -4.59 -11.66 -3.76
C SER A 10 -3.28 -11.84 -2.97
N LEU A 11 -3.26 -11.36 -1.73
CA LEU A 11 -2.15 -11.49 -0.76
C LEU A 11 -2.69 -11.98 0.57
N ASP A 12 -1.79 -12.50 1.38
CA ASP A 12 -1.96 -12.81 2.80
C ASP A 12 -1.17 -11.80 3.67
N ARG A 13 -1.36 -11.85 4.99
CA ARG A 13 -0.72 -10.99 6.00
C ARG A 13 0.81 -11.08 6.02
N PHE A 14 1.38 -12.14 5.44
CA PHE A 14 2.82 -12.42 5.49
C PHE A 14 3.59 -12.03 4.23
N ASP A 15 2.90 -11.64 3.16
CA ASP A 15 3.59 -11.32 1.90
C ASP A 15 4.37 -9.99 1.99
N PHE A 16 3.91 -9.05 2.81
CA PHE A 16 4.57 -7.76 3.07
C PHE A 16 4.68 -7.53 4.58
N GLY A 17 5.75 -8.04 5.19
CA GLY A 17 5.97 -8.00 6.63
C GLY A 17 6.75 -6.79 7.14
N ALA A 18 6.75 -6.62 8.47
CA ALA A 18 7.51 -5.58 9.16
C ALA A 18 9.03 -5.66 8.93
N ALA A 19 9.55 -6.83 8.52
CA ALA A 19 10.96 -7.03 8.18
C ALA A 19 11.49 -6.08 7.10
N MET A 20 10.60 -5.48 6.28
CA MET A 20 10.98 -4.43 5.34
C MET A 20 11.56 -3.18 6.01
N ALA A 21 11.30 -2.98 7.31
CA ALA A 21 11.77 -1.87 8.11
C ALA A 21 12.84 -2.29 9.15
N ASP A 22 13.44 -3.48 9.02
CA ASP A 22 14.46 -3.95 9.95
C ASP A 22 15.66 -2.98 9.99
N GLY A 23 16.13 -2.69 11.21
CA GLY A 23 17.22 -1.75 11.45
C GLY A 23 16.83 -0.27 11.49
N MET A 24 15.55 0.06 11.24
CA MET A 24 15.03 1.42 11.40
C MET A 24 14.52 1.66 12.83
N ASN A 25 14.47 2.94 13.24
CA ASN A 25 13.67 3.33 14.40
C ASN A 25 12.16 3.22 14.09
N ALA A 26 11.34 3.41 15.11
CA ALA A 26 9.89 3.23 14.98
C ALA A 26 9.26 4.25 14.02
N GLU A 27 9.73 5.50 14.07
CA GLU A 27 9.24 6.60 13.26
C GLU A 27 9.50 6.37 11.77
N ASP A 28 10.75 6.06 11.41
CA ASP A 28 11.18 5.79 10.04
C ASP A 28 10.58 4.50 9.50
N GLY A 29 10.53 3.45 10.33
CA GLY A 29 9.90 2.19 9.96
C GLY A 29 8.40 2.37 9.68
N ALA A 30 7.68 3.10 10.54
CA ALA A 30 6.28 3.42 10.32
C ALA A 30 6.08 4.28 9.07
N ALA A 31 6.93 5.28 8.84
CA ALA A 31 6.89 6.13 7.64
C ALA A 31 7.12 5.31 6.36
N LEU A 32 8.14 4.44 6.35
CA LEU A 32 8.44 3.56 5.23
C LEU A 32 7.27 2.62 4.92
N LEU A 33 6.75 1.90 5.92
CA LEU A 33 5.66 0.94 5.73
C LEU A 33 4.36 1.63 5.29
N THR A 34 4.10 2.84 5.79
CA THR A 34 2.97 3.69 5.36
C THR A 34 3.12 4.12 3.90
N ALA A 35 4.31 4.60 3.51
CA ALA A 35 4.62 4.99 2.14
C ALA A 35 4.57 3.79 1.18
N PHE A 36 5.04 2.62 1.61
CA PHE A 36 4.96 1.39 0.83
C PHE A 36 3.50 0.97 0.58
N ALA A 37 2.66 0.95 1.61
CA ALA A 37 1.26 0.55 1.48
C ALA A 37 0.48 1.47 0.52
N THR A 38 0.68 2.78 0.63
CA THR A 38 0.06 3.78 -0.27
C THR A 38 0.58 3.67 -1.70
N ALA A 39 1.89 3.51 -1.89
CA ALA A 39 2.49 3.30 -3.20
C ALA A 39 1.99 2.02 -3.89
N ALA A 40 1.77 0.94 -3.13
CA ALA A 40 1.21 -0.30 -3.65
C ALA A 40 -0.21 -0.11 -4.20
N VAL A 41 -1.05 0.68 -3.53
CA VAL A 41 -2.37 1.09 -4.04
C VAL A 41 -2.22 1.90 -5.32
N GLY A 42 -1.30 2.88 -5.34
CA GLY A 42 -1.00 3.66 -6.54
C GLY A 42 -0.62 2.79 -7.75
N LYS A 43 0.26 1.80 -7.54
CA LYS A 43 0.64 0.82 -8.57
C LYS A 43 -0.53 -0.04 -9.02
N ALA A 44 -1.45 -0.41 -8.14
CA ALA A 44 -2.64 -1.16 -8.53
C ALA A 44 -3.57 -0.30 -9.40
N LEU A 45 -3.72 1.00 -9.12
CA LEU A 45 -4.49 1.92 -9.95
C LEU A 45 -3.89 2.09 -11.35
N ASP A 46 -2.56 2.04 -11.47
CA ASP A 46 -1.85 2.08 -12.77
C ASP A 46 -2.14 0.84 -13.64
N LEU A 47 -2.53 -0.29 -13.04
CA LEU A 47 -2.84 -1.54 -13.76
C LEU A 47 -4.29 -1.60 -14.29
N LEU A 48 -5.14 -0.65 -13.91
CA LEU A 48 -6.53 -0.63 -14.38
C LEU A 48 -6.57 -0.17 -15.85
N PRO A 49 -7.48 -0.71 -16.69
CA PRO A 49 -7.65 -0.25 -18.06
C PRO A 49 -7.91 1.26 -18.18
N HIS A 50 -8.57 1.82 -17.17
CA HIS A 50 -8.81 3.26 -17.03
C HIS A 50 -8.60 3.68 -15.59
N ARG A 51 -7.84 4.76 -15.37
CA ARG A 51 -7.63 5.30 -14.03
C ARG A 51 -8.92 5.99 -13.53
N PRO A 52 -9.42 5.65 -12.33
CA PRO A 52 -10.63 6.25 -11.79
C PRO A 52 -10.40 7.72 -11.39
N LYS A 53 -11.44 8.55 -11.51
CA LYS A 53 -11.44 9.96 -11.08
C LYS A 53 -11.84 10.16 -9.61
N ARG A 54 -12.38 9.12 -8.97
CA ARG A 54 -12.86 9.14 -7.58
C ARG A 54 -12.48 7.83 -6.91
N LEU A 55 -11.93 7.93 -5.71
CA LEU A 55 -11.66 6.80 -4.83
C LEU A 55 -12.58 6.93 -3.61
N VAL A 56 -13.20 5.81 -3.21
CA VAL A 56 -13.97 5.70 -1.97
C VAL A 56 -13.16 4.80 -1.04
N VAL A 57 -12.62 5.38 0.04
CA VAL A 57 -11.72 4.69 0.96
C VAL A 57 -12.51 4.19 2.17
N SER A 58 -12.32 2.93 2.54
CA SER A 58 -12.95 2.28 3.70
C SER A 58 -11.89 1.57 4.57
N GLY A 59 -12.34 0.82 5.58
CA GLY A 59 -11.45 0.18 6.57
C GLY A 59 -10.76 1.18 7.52
N GLY A 60 -9.87 0.69 8.38
CA GLY A 60 -9.19 1.50 9.40
C GLY A 60 -8.18 2.51 8.84
N GLY A 61 -7.51 2.16 7.72
CA GLY A 61 -6.47 3.00 7.11
C GLY A 61 -6.95 4.38 6.67
N ARG A 62 -8.25 4.56 6.38
CA ARG A 62 -8.85 5.86 6.05
C ARG A 62 -8.73 6.89 7.18
N HIS A 63 -8.50 6.45 8.41
CA HIS A 63 -8.34 7.32 9.57
C HIS A 63 -6.89 7.79 9.74
N ASN A 64 -5.93 7.28 8.95
CA ASN A 64 -4.54 7.71 8.99
C ASN A 64 -4.32 8.91 8.05
N PRO A 65 -4.02 10.12 8.58
CA PRO A 65 -3.82 11.30 7.75
C PRO A 65 -2.65 11.18 6.77
N THR A 66 -1.59 10.46 7.12
CA THR A 66 -0.42 10.25 6.25
C THR A 66 -0.76 9.37 5.05
N ILE A 67 -1.73 8.47 5.18
CA ILE A 67 -2.23 7.66 4.04
C ILE A 67 -3.16 8.50 3.14
N MET A 68 -3.92 9.42 3.73
CA MET A 68 -4.96 10.21 3.05
C MET A 68 -4.46 11.55 2.47
N ALA A 69 -3.23 11.95 2.80
CA ALA A 69 -2.62 13.20 2.34
C ALA A 69 -2.30 13.22 0.85
#